data_AF-A0A0F9I9V4-F1
#
_entry.id   AF-A0A0F9I9V4-F1
#
_cell.length_a   1.000
_cell.length_b   1.000
_cell.length_c   1.000
_cell.angle_alpha   90.00
_cell.angle_beta   90.00
_cell.angle_gamma   90.00
#
_symmetry.space_group_name_H-M   'P 1'
#
loop_
_entity.id
_entity.type
_entity.pdbx_description
1 polymer ?
#
loop_
_entity_poly.entity_id
_entity_poly.type
_entity_poly.pdbx_seq_one_letter_code
_entity_poly.pdbx_strand_id
1 'polypeptide(L)'
;MPSKEQRKRLLEAGRCVMCGGKRNDENIVCDNCKTYAKNRLERRREEGLCTFCGKNPPETARRLCGDCHKKRSPIWNALNKAHSSHNLSQRILRKQRVIDHYGGICLCCGESELLLLTIDHIYEDGAEHRRQIFPNIKGRTPGGDNFYRWLEKNQYPDGFQTLCYNCNIGKHRNGGICPHQKATNCV
;
A
#
# COMPACT_ATOMS: atom_id res chain seq x y z
N MET A 1 -4.39 16.89 9.30
CA MET A 1 -5.78 16.38 9.24
C MET A 1 -5.80 15.06 10.00
N PRO A 2 -6.75 14.84 10.92
CA PRO A 2 -6.85 13.57 11.65
C PRO A 2 -7.13 12.40 10.71
N SER A 3 -6.66 11.20 11.08
CA SER A 3 -6.96 9.96 10.36
C SER A 3 -8.45 9.64 10.38
N LYS A 4 -8.90 8.71 9.53
CA LYS A 4 -10.32 8.30 9.45
C LYS A 4 -10.82 7.78 10.81
N GLU A 5 -10.04 6.93 11.46
CA GLU A 5 -10.31 6.40 12.80
C GLU A 5 -10.33 7.50 13.87
N GLN A 6 -9.37 8.43 13.85
CA GLN A 6 -9.34 9.55 14.79
C GLN A 6 -10.56 10.47 14.62
N ARG A 7 -10.95 10.74 13.36
CA ARG A 7 -12.13 11.53 13.03
C ARG A 7 -13.41 10.86 13.52
N LYS A 8 -13.54 9.55 13.34
CA LYS A 8 -14.69 8.77 13.84
C LYS A 8 -14.82 8.88 15.36
N ARG A 9 -13.72 8.66 16.09
CA ARG A 9 -13.68 8.79 17.57
C ARG A 9 -14.07 10.19 18.06
N LEU A 10 -13.61 11.23 17.37
CA LEU A 10 -13.98 12.61 17.70
C LEU A 10 -15.48 12.87 17.48
N LEU A 11 -16.04 12.38 16.38
CA LEU A 11 -17.47 12.54 16.08
C LEU A 11 -18.35 11.80 17.08
N GLU A 12 -17.99 10.57 17.44
CA GLU A 12 -18.68 9.76 18.46
C GLU A 12 -18.62 10.40 19.84
N ALA A 13 -17.48 11.04 20.18
CA ALA A 13 -17.31 11.76 21.44
C ALA A 13 -17.93 13.17 21.44
N GLY A 14 -18.72 13.55 20.42
CA GLY A 14 -19.31 14.89 20.35
C GLY A 14 -18.28 16.02 20.22
N ARG A 15 -17.12 15.73 19.63
CA ARG A 15 -15.98 16.66 19.50
C ARG A 15 -15.77 17.13 18.08
N CYS A 16 -15.31 18.38 17.98
CA CYS A 16 -14.92 19.05 16.74
C CYS A 16 -13.75 18.32 16.09
N VAL A 17 -13.90 17.95 14.81
CA VAL A 17 -12.84 17.22 14.08
C VAL A 17 -11.61 18.07 13.73
N MET A 18 -11.65 19.38 13.99
CA MET A 18 -10.56 20.30 13.69
C MET A 18 -9.75 20.68 14.93
N CYS A 19 -10.41 21.01 16.05
CA CYS A 19 -9.74 21.46 17.27
C CYS A 19 -9.92 20.51 18.47
N GLY A 20 -10.76 19.49 18.38
CA GLY A 20 -11.05 18.58 19.50
C GLY A 20 -11.97 19.15 20.59
N GLY A 21 -12.37 20.42 20.51
CA GLY A 21 -13.32 21.05 21.43
C GLY A 21 -14.75 20.52 21.28
N LYS A 22 -15.67 21.00 22.12
CA LYS A 22 -17.09 20.62 22.06
C LYS A 22 -17.69 20.99 20.69
N ARG A 23 -18.39 20.04 20.07
CA ARG A 23 -19.07 20.22 18.79
C ARG A 23 -20.49 20.76 19.01
N ASN A 24 -21.05 21.41 18.00
CA ASN A 24 -22.50 21.56 17.90
C ASN A 24 -23.11 20.34 17.18
N ASP A 25 -24.40 20.10 17.35
CA ASP A 25 -25.02 18.86 16.85
C ASP A 25 -25.16 18.86 15.32
N GLU A 26 -25.21 20.04 14.71
CA GLU A 26 -25.47 20.22 13.27
C GLU A 26 -24.23 20.13 12.37
N ASN A 27 -23.02 20.31 12.91
CA ASN A 27 -21.80 20.34 12.10
C ASN A 27 -20.72 19.43 12.68
N ILE A 28 -19.83 18.94 11.81
CA ILE A 28 -18.67 18.13 12.24
C ILE A 28 -17.58 18.95 12.97
N VAL A 29 -17.72 20.27 13.02
CA VAL A 29 -16.80 21.22 13.65
C VAL A 29 -17.57 22.17 14.56
N CYS A 30 -16.91 22.75 15.57
CA CYS A 30 -17.50 23.80 16.40
C CYS A 30 -17.68 25.12 15.64
N ASP A 31 -18.52 26.02 16.14
CA ASP A 31 -18.82 27.30 15.51
C ASP A 31 -17.57 28.17 15.33
N ASN A 32 -16.65 28.18 16.29
CA ASN A 32 -15.39 28.91 16.16
C ASN A 32 -14.55 28.39 14.98
N CYS A 33 -14.46 27.06 14.80
CA CYS A 33 -13.75 26.47 13.67
C CYS A 33 -14.47 26.72 12.34
N LYS A 34 -15.80 26.80 12.35
CA LYS A 34 -16.63 27.15 11.20
C LYS A 34 -16.36 28.60 10.77
N THR A 35 -16.43 29.54 11.71
CA THR A 35 -16.13 30.96 11.48
C THR A 35 -14.69 31.16 11.03
N TYR A 36 -13.73 30.52 11.67
CA TYR A 36 -12.32 30.56 11.25
C TYR A 36 -12.14 30.10 9.79
N ALA A 37 -12.78 28.99 9.40
CA ALA A 37 -12.71 28.48 8.04
C ALA A 37 -13.35 29.44 7.02
N LYS A 38 -14.46 30.09 7.38
CA LYS A 38 -15.14 31.12 6.59
C LYS A 38 -14.23 32.34 6.38
N ASN A 39 -13.72 32.94 7.45
CA ASN A 39 -12.86 34.12 7.39
C ASN A 39 -11.58 33.85 6.58
N ARG A 40 -10.98 32.66 6.74
CA ARG A 40 -9.83 32.24 5.95
C ARG A 40 -10.14 32.18 4.44
N LEU A 41 -11.35 31.75 4.08
CA LEU A 41 -11.78 31.66 2.68
C LEU A 41 -12.03 33.06 2.08
N GLU A 42 -12.67 33.95 2.85
CA GLU A 42 -12.93 35.34 2.47
C GLU A 42 -11.63 36.11 2.25
N ARG A 43 -10.71 36.06 3.23
CA ARG A 43 -9.38 36.65 3.10
C ARG A 43 -8.64 36.19 1.84
N ARG A 44 -8.69 34.89 1.52
CA ARG A 44 -8.07 34.36 0.30
C ARG A 44 -8.71 34.90 -0.97
N ARG A 45 -10.03 35.17 -0.98
CA ARG A 45 -10.71 35.78 -2.14
C ARG A 45 -10.31 37.24 -2.31
N GLU A 46 -10.24 37.98 -1.21
CA GLU A 46 -9.82 39.38 -1.18
C GLU A 46 -8.37 39.53 -1.65
N GLU A 47 -7.48 38.64 -1.20
CA GLU A 47 -6.08 38.59 -1.64
C GLU A 47 -5.90 38.02 -3.07
N GLY A 48 -6.98 37.65 -3.76
CA GLY A 48 -6.92 37.09 -5.11
C GLY A 48 -6.22 35.72 -5.19
N LEU A 49 -6.26 34.94 -4.11
CA LEU A 49 -5.60 33.64 -3.98
C LEU A 49 -6.56 32.47 -4.14
N CYS A 50 -6.00 31.34 -4.59
CA CYS A 50 -6.68 30.06 -4.66
C CYS A 50 -7.30 29.69 -3.32
N THR A 51 -8.62 29.49 -3.32
CA THR A 51 -9.40 29.21 -2.11
C THR A 51 -8.98 27.92 -1.40
N PHE A 52 -8.34 26.99 -2.12
CA PHE A 52 -7.87 25.71 -1.60
C PHE A 52 -6.45 25.79 -1.03
N CYS A 53 -5.44 26.13 -1.85
CA CYS A 53 -4.05 26.15 -1.40
C CYS A 53 -3.65 27.47 -0.73
N GLY A 54 -4.26 28.61 -1.10
CA GLY A 54 -3.90 29.94 -0.61
C GLY A 54 -2.50 30.39 -0.99
N LYS A 55 -1.94 29.89 -2.10
CA LYS A 55 -0.56 30.18 -2.55
C LYS A 55 -0.51 30.92 -3.88
N ASN A 56 -1.28 30.42 -4.85
CA ASN A 56 -1.27 30.90 -6.23
C ASN A 56 -2.62 31.55 -6.54
N PRO A 57 -2.70 32.51 -7.48
CA PRO A 57 -3.97 33.04 -7.94
C PRO A 57 -4.83 31.95 -8.60
N PRO A 58 -6.17 32.07 -8.53
CA PRO A 58 -7.05 31.16 -9.24
C PRO A 58 -6.98 31.38 -10.76
N GLU A 59 -7.33 30.36 -11.53
CA GLU A 59 -7.52 30.52 -12.98
C GLU A 59 -8.77 31.37 -13.28
N THR A 60 -8.80 31.97 -14.47
CA THR A 60 -9.92 32.80 -14.95
C THR A 60 -11.27 32.08 -14.76
N ALA A 61 -12.23 32.79 -14.16
CA ALA A 61 -13.57 32.27 -13.81
C ALA A 61 -13.58 31.05 -12.86
N ARG A 62 -12.47 30.75 -12.16
CA ARG A 62 -12.38 29.65 -11.19
C ARG A 62 -12.08 30.17 -9.79
N ARG A 63 -12.30 29.30 -8.79
CA ARG A 63 -11.94 29.55 -7.37
C ARG A 63 -10.62 28.89 -6.97
N LEU A 64 -10.02 28.11 -7.87
CA LEU A 64 -8.83 27.29 -7.65
C LEU A 64 -7.75 27.68 -8.65
N CYS A 65 -6.48 27.58 -8.27
CA CYS A 65 -5.37 27.64 -9.22
C CYS A 65 -5.35 26.39 -10.11
N GLY A 66 -4.68 26.47 -11.26
CA GLY A 66 -4.64 25.38 -12.26
C GLY A 66 -4.15 24.04 -11.69
N ASP A 67 -3.15 24.06 -10.82
CA ASP A 67 -2.67 22.83 -10.17
C ASP A 67 -3.72 22.18 -9.27
N CYS A 68 -4.40 22.99 -8.46
CA CYS A 68 -5.43 22.51 -7.54
C CYS A 68 -6.69 22.06 -8.29
N HIS A 69 -6.99 22.70 -9.42
CA HIS A 69 -8.06 22.30 -10.31
C HIS A 69 -7.74 20.96 -10.99
N LYS A 70 -6.56 20.83 -11.61
CA LYS A 70 -6.08 19.60 -12.26
C LYS A 70 -6.09 18.41 -11.32
N LYS A 71 -5.54 18.55 -10.10
CA LYS A 71 -5.51 17.49 -9.08
C LYS A 71 -6.89 17.05 -8.59
N ARG A 72 -7.94 17.84 -8.83
CA ARG A 72 -9.32 17.53 -8.44
C ARG A 72 -10.20 17.15 -9.63
N SER A 73 -9.63 17.13 -10.84
CA SER A 73 -10.33 16.68 -12.03
C SER A 73 -10.73 15.21 -11.89
N PRO A 74 -11.97 14.82 -12.25
CA PRO A 74 -12.37 13.41 -12.32
C PRO A 74 -11.39 12.56 -13.14
N ILE A 75 -10.85 13.13 -14.23
CA ILE A 75 -9.85 12.49 -15.09
C ILE A 75 -8.55 12.23 -14.33
N TRP A 76 -8.07 13.20 -13.53
CA TRP A 76 -6.85 13.01 -12.74
C TRP A 76 -7.03 11.93 -11.66
N ASN A 77 -8.21 11.85 -11.03
CA ASN A 77 -8.53 10.79 -10.06
C ASN A 77 -8.66 9.42 -10.75
N ALA A 78 -9.31 9.37 -11.92
CA ALA A 78 -9.46 8.16 -12.71
C ALA A 78 -8.11 7.63 -13.24
N LEU A 79 -7.25 8.51 -13.76
CA LEU A 79 -5.90 8.16 -14.21
C LEU A 79 -5.04 7.64 -13.05
N ASN A 80 -5.10 8.24 -11.86
CA ASN A 80 -4.36 7.74 -10.71
C ASN A 80 -4.94 6.43 -10.14
N LYS A 81 -6.26 6.24 -10.19
CA LYS A 81 -6.90 4.96 -9.84
C LYS A 81 -6.54 3.87 -10.85
N ALA A 82 -6.50 4.21 -12.14
CA ALA A 82 -6.06 3.33 -13.23
C ALA A 82 -4.56 3.02 -13.11
N HIS A 83 -3.71 3.96 -12.69
CA HIS A 83 -2.32 3.67 -12.35
C HIS A 83 -2.22 2.70 -11.16
N SER A 84 -3.07 2.85 -10.14
CA SER A 84 -3.12 1.89 -9.03
C SER A 84 -3.60 0.50 -9.46
N SER A 85 -4.58 0.40 -10.36
CA SER A 85 -5.05 -0.89 -10.90
C SER A 85 -4.03 -1.50 -11.87
N HIS A 86 -3.41 -0.70 -12.73
CA HIS A 86 -2.32 -1.11 -13.60
C HIS A 86 -1.14 -1.64 -12.78
N ASN A 87 -0.72 -0.93 -11.71
CA ASN A 87 0.32 -1.41 -10.81
C ASN A 87 -0.06 -2.74 -10.12
N LEU A 88 -1.32 -2.94 -9.75
CA LEU A 88 -1.78 -4.22 -9.20
C LEU A 88 -1.74 -5.34 -10.26
N SER A 89 -2.23 -5.08 -11.47
CA SER A 89 -2.16 -6.03 -12.58
C SER A 89 -0.72 -6.41 -12.91
N GLN A 90 0.21 -5.44 -12.95
CA GLN A 90 1.62 -5.70 -13.20
C GLN A 90 2.26 -6.56 -12.10
N ARG A 91 1.86 -6.39 -10.83
CA ARG A 91 2.32 -7.23 -9.71
C ARG A 91 1.84 -8.67 -9.84
N ILE A 92 0.58 -8.87 -10.22
CA ILE A 92 0.00 -10.20 -10.41
C ILE A 92 0.67 -10.90 -11.60
N LEU A 93 0.80 -10.21 -12.74
CA LEU A 93 1.47 -10.75 -13.93
C LEU A 93 2.94 -11.09 -13.66
N ARG A 94 3.64 -10.25 -12.88
CA ARG A 94 5.01 -10.54 -12.44
C ARG A 94 5.07 -11.77 -11.54
N LYS A 95 4.16 -11.87 -10.56
CA LYS A 95 4.05 -13.05 -9.70
C LYS A 95 3.84 -14.30 -10.54
N GLN A 96 2.91 -14.27 -11.51
CA GLN A 96 2.66 -15.38 -12.43
C GLN A 96 3.94 -15.82 -13.14
N ARG A 97 4.64 -14.91 -13.83
CA ARG A 97 5.88 -15.25 -14.56
C ARG A 97 6.95 -15.87 -13.66
N VAL A 98 7.15 -15.30 -12.46
CA VAL A 98 8.13 -15.83 -11.51
C VAL A 98 7.73 -17.22 -11.03
N ILE A 99 6.47 -17.42 -10.66
CA ILE A 99 5.97 -18.71 -10.17
C ILE A 99 6.03 -19.77 -11.26
N ASP A 100 5.65 -19.43 -12.50
CA ASP A 100 5.74 -20.32 -13.66
C ASP A 100 7.19 -20.77 -13.91
N HIS A 101 8.14 -19.82 -13.84
CA HIS A 101 9.56 -20.13 -14.01
C HIS A 101 10.04 -21.15 -12.97
N TYR A 102 9.64 -20.99 -11.71
CA TYR A 102 10.00 -21.89 -10.62
C TYR A 102 9.01 -23.05 -10.44
N GLY A 103 8.31 -23.45 -11.50
CA GLY A 103 7.56 -24.72 -11.59
C GLY A 103 6.04 -24.63 -11.45
N GLY A 104 5.47 -23.46 -11.12
CA GLY A 104 4.02 -23.24 -11.14
C GLY A 104 3.23 -23.86 -9.98
N ILE A 105 3.84 -24.73 -9.18
CA ILE A 105 3.17 -25.49 -8.11
C ILE A 105 4.03 -25.52 -6.85
N CYS A 106 3.38 -25.68 -5.69
CA CYS A 106 4.06 -25.90 -4.43
C CYS A 106 4.78 -27.26 -4.46
N LEU A 107 6.12 -27.23 -4.35
CA LEU A 107 6.93 -28.45 -4.38
C LEU A 107 6.61 -29.42 -3.23
N CYS A 108 6.06 -28.93 -2.12
CA CYS A 108 5.75 -29.77 -0.96
C CYS A 108 4.39 -30.45 -1.02
N CYS A 109 3.32 -29.73 -1.41
CA CYS A 109 1.94 -30.20 -1.25
C CYS A 109 1.10 -30.13 -2.54
N GLY A 110 1.68 -29.71 -3.66
CA GLY A 110 1.00 -29.66 -4.95
C GLY A 110 -0.02 -28.53 -5.14
N GLU A 111 -0.16 -27.61 -4.18
CA GLU A 111 -0.98 -26.39 -4.36
C GLU A 111 -0.57 -25.65 -5.64
N SER A 112 -1.54 -25.17 -6.42
CA SER A 112 -1.32 -24.52 -7.73
C SER A 112 -2.01 -23.16 -7.86
N GLU A 113 -2.86 -22.77 -6.91
CA GLU A 113 -3.50 -21.46 -6.90
C GLU A 113 -2.46 -20.36 -6.72
N LEU A 114 -2.23 -19.56 -7.77
CA LEU A 114 -1.25 -18.48 -7.82
C LEU A 114 -1.31 -17.57 -6.58
N LEU A 115 -2.52 -17.25 -6.10
CA LEU A 115 -2.70 -16.37 -4.95
C LEU A 115 -2.13 -16.97 -3.65
N LEU A 116 -2.07 -18.30 -3.55
CA LEU A 116 -1.54 -19.04 -2.41
C LEU A 116 -0.04 -19.34 -2.53
N LEU A 117 0.54 -19.20 -3.72
CA LEU A 117 1.95 -19.50 -3.98
C LEU A 117 2.91 -18.35 -3.64
N THR A 118 4.15 -18.71 -3.33
CA THR A 118 5.25 -17.79 -3.03
C THR A 118 6.59 -18.44 -3.37
N ILE A 119 7.66 -17.62 -3.38
CA ILE A 119 9.02 -18.10 -3.60
C ILE A 119 9.73 -18.28 -2.26
N ASP A 120 10.31 -19.46 -2.09
CA ASP A 120 11.09 -19.88 -0.94
C ASP A 120 12.59 -19.94 -1.29
N HIS A 121 13.43 -19.68 -0.29
CA HIS A 121 14.88 -19.83 -0.38
C HIS A 121 15.25 -21.26 0.00
N ILE A 122 15.81 -22.03 -0.93
CA ILE A 122 16.12 -23.46 -0.72
C ILE A 122 17.06 -23.64 0.48
N TYR A 123 18.05 -22.76 0.61
CA TYR A 123 19.13 -22.84 1.61
C TYR A 123 18.83 -22.14 2.94
N GLU A 124 17.58 -21.73 3.21
CA GLU A 124 17.17 -21.03 4.45
C GLU A 124 17.91 -19.70 4.72
N ASP A 125 18.58 -19.15 3.73
CA ASP A 125 19.43 -17.96 3.83
C ASP A 125 18.71 -16.66 3.43
N GLY A 126 17.38 -16.71 3.24
CA GLY A 126 16.66 -15.63 2.59
C GLY A 126 16.71 -14.29 3.29
N ALA A 127 16.89 -14.25 4.62
CA ALA A 127 17.11 -13.00 5.33
C ALA A 127 18.46 -12.36 4.98
N GLU A 128 19.51 -13.17 4.86
CA GLU A 128 20.85 -12.73 4.51
C GLU A 128 20.94 -12.35 3.04
N HIS A 129 20.48 -13.22 2.15
CA HIS A 129 20.43 -12.93 0.72
C HIS A 129 19.69 -11.61 0.46
N ARG A 130 18.51 -11.39 1.07
CA ARG A 130 17.77 -10.12 0.88
C ARG A 130 18.50 -8.89 1.43
N ARG A 131 19.34 -8.99 2.45
CA ARG A 131 20.19 -7.88 2.91
C ARG A 131 21.26 -7.56 1.87
N GLN A 132 21.88 -8.58 1.29
CA GLN A 132 22.94 -8.43 0.29
C GLN A 132 22.44 -7.77 -0.99
N ILE A 133 21.28 -8.18 -1.50
CA ILE A 133 20.74 -7.63 -2.75
C ILE A 133 20.02 -6.28 -2.57
N PHE A 134 19.76 -5.87 -1.32
CA PHE A 134 19.12 -4.59 -0.98
C PHE A 134 19.87 -3.83 0.13
N PRO A 135 21.15 -3.49 -0.07
CA PRO A 135 22.04 -3.01 1.00
C PRO A 135 21.67 -1.61 1.53
N ASN A 136 20.97 -0.81 0.72
CA ASN A 136 20.68 0.59 1.03
C ASN A 136 19.29 0.82 1.69
N ILE A 137 18.54 -0.24 2.02
CA ILE A 137 17.22 -0.10 2.64
C ILE A 137 17.37 0.05 4.16
N LYS A 138 16.93 1.20 4.71
CA LYS A 138 16.79 1.39 6.16
C LYS A 138 15.46 0.81 6.63
N GLY A 139 15.49 -0.13 7.58
CA GLY A 139 14.30 -0.73 8.19
C GLY A 139 14.00 -2.15 7.68
N ARG A 140 12.73 -2.47 7.41
CA ARG A 140 12.33 -3.82 6.99
C ARG A 140 12.85 -4.13 5.59
N THR A 141 13.63 -5.21 5.46
CA THR A 141 14.17 -5.68 4.19
C THR A 141 13.03 -5.95 3.19
N PRO A 142 13.13 -5.48 1.93
CA PRO A 142 12.04 -5.58 0.99
C PRO A 142 11.77 -7.05 0.59
N GLY A 143 10.49 -7.41 0.56
CA GLY A 143 10.00 -8.71 0.09
C GLY A 143 8.90 -8.53 -0.96
N GLY A 144 8.22 -9.62 -1.31
CA GLY A 144 7.11 -9.61 -2.27
C GLY A 144 7.53 -9.09 -3.64
N ASP A 145 6.83 -8.08 -4.14
CA ASP A 145 7.01 -7.58 -5.51
C ASP A 145 8.44 -7.09 -5.83
N ASN A 146 9.13 -6.46 -4.87
CA ASN A 146 10.51 -6.02 -5.08
C ASN A 146 11.46 -7.21 -5.26
N PHE A 147 11.23 -8.30 -4.53
CA PHE A 147 12.01 -9.52 -4.67
C PHE A 147 11.74 -10.19 -6.02
N TYR A 148 10.48 -10.22 -6.46
CA TYR A 148 10.13 -10.77 -7.77
C TYR A 148 10.73 -9.94 -8.92
N ARG A 149 10.78 -8.61 -8.80
CA ARG A 149 11.48 -7.75 -9.75
C ARG A 149 12.97 -8.07 -9.81
N TRP A 150 13.58 -8.38 -8.67
CA TRP A 150 14.97 -8.80 -8.62
C TRP A 150 15.17 -10.14 -9.32
N LEU A 151 14.30 -11.13 -9.11
CA LEU A 151 14.36 -12.42 -9.81
C LEU A 151 14.27 -12.25 -11.33
N GLU A 152 13.29 -11.48 -11.84
CA GLU A 152 13.17 -11.19 -13.28
C GLU A 152 14.43 -10.50 -13.83
N LYS A 153 14.95 -9.51 -13.12
CA LYS A 153 16.14 -8.74 -13.55
C LYS A 153 17.40 -9.58 -13.61
N ASN A 154 17.54 -10.58 -12.73
CA ASN A 154 18.69 -11.45 -12.67
C ASN A 154 18.46 -12.76 -13.45
N GLN A 155 17.49 -12.78 -14.37
CA GLN A 155 17.21 -13.91 -15.25
C GLN A 155 16.90 -15.21 -14.52
N TYR A 156 16.19 -15.10 -13.39
CA TYR A 156 15.69 -16.22 -12.59
C TYR A 156 16.79 -17.21 -12.16
N PRO A 157 17.70 -16.78 -11.28
CA PRO A 157 18.79 -17.62 -10.80
C PRO A 157 18.30 -18.85 -10.04
N ASP A 158 19.16 -19.85 -9.88
CA ASP A 158 18.91 -21.03 -9.05
C ASP A 158 18.88 -20.68 -7.56
N GLY A 159 18.55 -21.67 -6.71
CA GLY A 159 18.50 -21.52 -5.25
C GLY A 159 17.12 -21.13 -4.69
N PHE A 160 16.11 -21.06 -5.56
CA PHE A 160 14.72 -20.76 -5.19
C PHE A 160 13.78 -21.88 -5.61
N GLN A 161 12.69 -22.03 -4.86
CA GLN A 161 11.62 -22.98 -5.16
C GLN A 161 10.25 -22.35 -4.94
N THR A 162 9.24 -22.88 -5.62
CA THR A 162 7.84 -22.49 -5.40
C THR A 162 7.26 -23.28 -4.23
N LEU A 163 6.71 -22.57 -3.22
CA LEU A 163 5.93 -23.15 -2.12
C LEU A 163 4.64 -22.36 -1.92
N CYS A 164 3.59 -22.99 -1.39
CA CYS A 164 2.45 -22.23 -0.87
C CYS A 164 2.82 -21.51 0.44
N TYR A 165 2.07 -20.46 0.80
CA TYR A 165 2.34 -19.69 2.02
C TYR A 165 2.41 -20.56 3.28
N ASN A 166 1.53 -21.55 3.40
CA ASN A 166 1.51 -22.46 4.55
C ASN A 166 2.74 -23.37 4.58
N CYS A 167 3.18 -23.89 3.43
CA CYS A 167 4.37 -24.73 3.37
C CYS A 167 5.66 -23.92 3.63
N ASN A 168 5.77 -22.71 3.07
CA ASN A 168 6.91 -21.82 3.30
C ASN A 168 7.01 -21.43 4.79
N ILE A 169 5.93 -20.94 5.39
CA ILE A 169 5.91 -20.60 6.83
C ILE A 169 6.14 -21.85 7.68
N GLY A 170 5.53 -22.98 7.33
CA GLY A 170 5.73 -24.25 8.01
C GLY A 170 7.20 -24.65 8.02
N LYS A 171 7.87 -24.61 6.87
CA LYS A 171 9.31 -24.87 6.72
C LYS A 171 10.14 -23.95 7.62
N HIS A 172 9.91 -22.63 7.53
CA HIS A 172 10.62 -21.63 8.32
C HIS A 172 10.44 -21.81 9.83
N ARG A 173 9.22 -22.17 10.28
CA ARG A 173 8.89 -22.36 11.70
C ARG A 173 9.30 -23.73 12.25
N ASN A 174 9.67 -24.67 11.39
CA ASN A 174 9.97 -26.05 11.73
C ASN A 174 11.39 -26.44 11.32
N GLY A 175 12.34 -25.49 11.42
CA GLY A 175 13.77 -25.75 11.25
C GLY A 175 14.16 -26.15 9.83
N GLY A 176 13.52 -25.60 8.81
CA GLY A 176 13.83 -25.87 7.41
C GLY A 176 13.07 -27.07 6.81
N ILE A 177 12.18 -27.72 7.57
CA ILE A 177 11.41 -28.89 7.12
C ILE A 177 9.92 -28.56 7.13
N CYS A 178 9.23 -28.76 6.00
CA CYS A 178 7.78 -28.53 5.96
C CYS A 178 7.04 -29.58 6.83
N PRO A 179 6.01 -29.20 7.63
CA PRO A 179 5.24 -30.14 8.44
C PRO A 179 4.62 -31.30 7.64
N HIS A 180 4.22 -31.09 6.37
CA HIS A 180 3.71 -32.17 5.50
C HIS A 180 4.76 -33.26 5.23
N GLN A 181 6.06 -32.96 5.32
CA GLN A 181 7.13 -33.95 5.12
C GLN A 181 7.41 -34.79 6.37
N LYS A 182 6.91 -34.38 7.54
CA LYS A 182 6.98 -35.17 8.78
C LYS A 182 5.74 -36.05 9.01
N ALA A 183 4.64 -35.76 8.31
CA ALA A 183 3.35 -36.45 8.48
C ALA A 183 3.19 -37.71 7.61
N THR A 184 4.25 -38.19 6.96
CA THR A 184 4.31 -39.56 6.40
C THR A 184 4.50 -40.55 7.54
N ASN A 185 3.43 -40.86 8.27
CA ASN A 185 3.12 -42.12 8.98
C ASN A 185 2.22 -41.83 10.20
N CYS A 186 0.92 -41.67 9.97
CA CYS A 186 -0.06 -42.16 10.92
C CYS A 186 -0.88 -43.21 10.18
N VAL A 187 -0.48 -44.48 10.37
CA VAL A 187 -1.30 -45.67 10.10
C VAL A 187 -2.33 -45.78 11.22
#